data_AF-A0A951URC0-F1
#
_entry.id   AF-A0A951URC0-F1
#
_cell.length_a   1.000
_cell.length_b   1.000
_cell.length_c   1.000
_cell.angle_alpha   90.00
_cell.angle_beta   90.00
_cell.angle_gamma   90.00
#
_symmetry.space_group_name_H-M   'P 1'
#
loop_
_entity.id
_entity.type
_entity.pdbx_description
1 polymer ?
#
loop_
_entity_poly.entity_id
_entity_poly.type
_entity_poly.pdbx_seq_one_letter_code
_entity_poly.pdbx_strand_id
1 'polypeptide(L)'
;MKQIQLEIKALSPLAISRQKPGGSVSECEEYIPGSVIRGAIASEILKQSGQEFADLSQNGGDFQALFLGDEPAIFQNAYPAVLQLDKDFVIQDQVKVLPATALSSKTKPGFKSENNNGVFDTLIDRFCADAYGYSYDPNCPTDAGRVDLPSISFYSIFNDEYYKQSTSKRLLTRVGINRRRATSEEDILYSIEVLNESESSGKSPKPIVYTSSIISCDRLSDYLRQFIHNHRQNFRMGGSTSRGLGKVEIKAEKPVDAKQNLKEKITKFNKILQQRWDKWRIFGNPLQELSKRTYFSLDLQADAILTEKWQRTTVLSPSMLRHFTDVEDESLELEAAYSSYDYRSGWNAAWGLMKDVELVTNKGGVYLFSTAQPDIWHSALAQLELKGVGERTSEGFGQVEVCNEFHLIYREDAV
;
A
#
# COMPACT_ATOMS: atom_id res chain seq x y z
N MET A 1 0.87 -2.82 20.54
CA MET A 1 -0.03 -3.34 19.50
C MET A 1 0.58 -4.61 18.94
N LYS A 2 -0.23 -5.58 18.51
CA LYS A 2 0.22 -6.80 17.87
C LYS A 2 -0.17 -6.82 16.40
N GLN A 3 0.69 -7.42 15.58
CA GLN A 3 0.50 -7.59 14.16
C GLN A 3 0.09 -9.03 13.85
N ILE A 4 -0.99 -9.20 13.09
CA ILE A 4 -1.50 -10.47 12.58
C ILE A 4 -1.30 -10.48 11.08
N GLN A 5 -0.34 -11.26 10.59
CA GLN A 5 -0.11 -11.39 9.16
C GLN A 5 -1.21 -12.26 8.53
N LEU A 6 -1.68 -11.84 7.35
CA LEU A 6 -2.71 -12.53 6.60
C LEU A 6 -2.18 -13.01 5.25
N GLU A 7 -2.48 -14.25 4.90
CA GLU A 7 -2.48 -14.74 3.52
C GLU A 7 -3.92 -14.85 3.02
N ILE A 8 -4.26 -14.13 1.96
CA ILE A 8 -5.59 -14.12 1.35
C ILE A 8 -5.50 -14.77 -0.03
N LYS A 9 -5.98 -16.01 -0.12
CA LYS A 9 -6.02 -16.77 -1.37
C LYS A 9 -7.34 -16.51 -2.10
N ALA A 10 -7.27 -16.06 -3.34
CA ALA A 10 -8.46 -15.91 -4.18
C ALA A 10 -8.97 -17.30 -4.64
N LEU A 11 -10.24 -17.59 -4.37
CA LEU A 11 -10.91 -18.84 -4.80
C LEU A 11 -11.95 -18.61 -5.90
N SER A 12 -12.35 -17.36 -6.10
CA SER A 12 -13.11 -16.92 -7.27
C SER A 12 -12.72 -15.48 -7.63
N PRO A 13 -13.10 -14.97 -8.82
CA PRO A 13 -12.68 -13.63 -9.24
C PRO A 13 -13.16 -12.57 -8.26
N LEU A 14 -12.33 -11.56 -8.02
CA LEU A 14 -12.61 -10.49 -7.06
C LEU A 14 -12.99 -9.21 -7.81
N ALA A 15 -14.24 -8.76 -7.62
CA ALA A 15 -14.71 -7.49 -8.18
C ALA A 15 -14.44 -6.37 -7.17
N ILE A 16 -13.24 -5.79 -7.22
CA ILE A 16 -12.81 -4.73 -6.29
C ILE A 16 -12.88 -3.39 -7.01
N SER A 17 -14.02 -2.70 -6.93
CA SER A 17 -14.21 -1.45 -7.68
C SER A 17 -13.30 -0.32 -7.20
N ARG A 18 -12.67 0.37 -8.15
CA ARG A 18 -11.78 1.53 -7.90
C ARG A 18 -12.52 2.85 -7.69
N GLN A 19 -13.51 3.11 -8.55
CA GLN A 19 -14.32 4.32 -8.54
C GLN A 19 -15.75 4.00 -8.94
N LYS A 20 -16.65 4.98 -8.79
CA LYS A 20 -18.02 4.89 -9.27
C LYS A 20 -18.00 4.62 -10.78
N PRO A 21 -18.72 3.60 -11.28
CA PRO A 21 -18.88 3.41 -12.72
C PRO A 21 -19.55 4.63 -13.33
N GLY A 22 -18.84 5.35 -14.21
CA GLY A 22 -19.42 6.43 -15.03
C GLY A 22 -20.25 5.90 -16.20
N GLY A 23 -20.23 4.59 -16.44
CA GLY A 23 -20.93 3.89 -17.52
C GLY A 23 -21.05 2.39 -17.27
N SER A 24 -21.18 1.58 -18.33
CA SER A 24 -21.43 0.14 -18.25
C SER A 24 -20.21 -0.73 -17.84
N VAL A 25 -19.07 -0.10 -17.54
CA VAL A 25 -17.83 -0.75 -17.14
C VAL A 25 -17.45 -0.28 -15.74
N SER A 26 -17.25 -1.24 -14.83
CA SER A 26 -16.64 -1.00 -13.51
C SER A 26 -15.17 -1.40 -13.56
N GLU A 27 -14.26 -0.44 -13.35
CA GLU A 27 -12.83 -0.69 -13.21
C GLU A 27 -12.49 -1.36 -11.88
N CYS A 28 -11.48 -2.24 -11.91
CA CYS A 28 -11.00 -2.98 -10.74
C CYS A 28 -9.68 -2.42 -10.22
N GLU A 29 -9.49 -2.42 -8.90
CA GLU A 29 -8.20 -2.22 -8.26
C GLU A 29 -7.19 -3.31 -8.64
N GLU A 30 -5.91 -3.07 -8.36
CA GLU A 30 -4.80 -4.03 -8.56
C GLU A 30 -4.47 -4.84 -7.29
N TYR A 31 -5.16 -4.56 -6.20
CA TYR A 31 -4.92 -5.12 -4.87
C TYR A 31 -6.23 -5.16 -4.09
N ILE A 32 -6.23 -5.71 -2.88
CA ILE A 32 -7.41 -5.73 -2.00
C ILE A 32 -7.26 -4.62 -0.95
N PRO A 33 -8.07 -3.55 -0.97
CA PRO A 33 -8.00 -2.50 0.03
C PRO A 33 -8.30 -2.98 1.44
N GLY A 34 -7.65 -2.38 2.43
CA GLY A 34 -7.89 -2.65 3.85
C GLY A 34 -9.36 -2.49 4.25
N SER A 35 -10.06 -1.51 3.66
CA SER A 35 -11.50 -1.30 3.84
C SER A 35 -12.36 -2.51 3.42
N VAL A 36 -11.95 -3.24 2.38
CA VAL A 36 -12.63 -4.45 1.92
C VAL A 36 -12.39 -5.61 2.88
N ILE A 37 -11.16 -5.76 3.39
CA ILE A 37 -10.81 -6.78 4.38
C ILE A 37 -11.55 -6.52 5.69
N ARG A 38 -11.51 -5.27 6.17
CA ARG A 38 -12.24 -4.78 7.34
C ARG A 38 -13.73 -5.08 7.23
N GLY A 39 -14.33 -4.74 6.09
CA GLY A 39 -15.75 -4.98 5.82
C GLY A 39 -16.11 -6.47 5.77
N ALA A 40 -15.28 -7.29 5.14
CA ALA A 40 -15.50 -8.74 5.04
C ALA A 40 -15.45 -9.42 6.41
N ILE A 41 -14.47 -9.05 7.25
CA ILE A 41 -14.34 -9.60 8.60
C ILE A 41 -15.47 -9.10 9.50
N ALA A 42 -15.77 -7.80 9.48
CA ALA A 42 -16.88 -7.24 10.26
C ALA A 42 -18.21 -7.89 9.89
N SER A 43 -18.49 -8.06 8.60
CA SER A 43 -19.72 -8.68 8.11
C SER A 43 -19.86 -10.13 8.57
N GLU A 44 -18.77 -10.92 8.54
CA GLU A 44 -18.82 -12.31 9.01
C GLU A 44 -19.00 -12.37 10.53
N ILE A 45 -18.38 -11.48 11.31
CA ILE A 45 -18.59 -11.42 12.77
C ILE A 45 -20.06 -11.12 13.09
N LEU A 46 -20.64 -10.09 12.47
CA LEU A 46 -22.05 -9.71 12.68
C LEU A 46 -23.02 -10.82 12.29
N LYS A 47 -22.72 -11.54 11.21
CA LYS A 47 -23.51 -12.68 10.76
C LYS A 47 -23.46 -13.84 11.75
N GLN A 48 -22.27 -14.18 12.25
CA GLN A 48 -22.10 -15.27 13.21
C GLN A 48 -22.69 -14.93 14.58
N SER A 49 -22.73 -13.65 14.96
CA SER A 49 -23.37 -13.20 16.20
C SER A 49 -24.89 -13.00 16.08
N GLY A 50 -25.46 -13.05 14.87
CA GLY A 50 -26.88 -12.75 14.62
C GLY A 50 -27.24 -11.27 14.83
N GLN A 51 -26.26 -10.37 14.75
CA GLN A 51 -26.41 -8.93 15.01
C GLN A 51 -26.27 -8.08 13.73
N GLU A 52 -26.61 -8.62 12.57
CA GLU A 52 -26.45 -7.95 11.25
C GLU A 52 -27.12 -6.57 11.17
N PHE A 53 -28.18 -6.35 11.93
CA PHE A 53 -28.96 -5.10 11.94
C PHE A 53 -28.88 -4.34 13.27
N ALA A 54 -28.01 -4.76 14.20
CA ALA A 54 -27.87 -4.10 15.49
C ALA A 54 -26.96 -2.86 15.37
N ASP A 55 -27.34 -1.77 16.06
CA ASP A 55 -26.43 -0.66 16.29
C ASP A 55 -25.46 -1.01 17.41
N LEU A 56 -24.19 -1.19 17.07
CA LEU A 56 -23.09 -1.50 17.99
C LEU A 56 -22.18 -0.29 18.24
N SER A 57 -22.62 0.91 17.86
CA SER A 57 -21.87 2.15 18.11
C SER A 57 -21.78 2.52 19.59
N GLN A 58 -22.75 2.06 20.40
CA GLN A 58 -22.77 2.21 21.84
C GLN A 58 -22.92 0.84 22.50
N ASN A 59 -22.03 0.50 23.44
CA ASN A 59 -22.01 -0.77 24.15
C ASN A 59 -21.82 -2.01 23.23
N GLY A 60 -21.13 -1.85 22.10
CA GLY A 60 -20.88 -2.94 21.14
C GLY A 60 -19.76 -3.90 21.55
N GLY A 61 -19.23 -3.78 22.77
CA GLY A 61 -18.22 -4.67 23.33
C GLY A 61 -16.96 -4.77 22.48
N ASP A 62 -16.50 -6.00 22.24
CA ASP A 62 -15.28 -6.27 21.47
C ASP A 62 -15.42 -5.88 19.99
N PHE A 63 -16.64 -5.91 19.43
CA PHE A 63 -16.87 -5.43 18.06
C PHE A 63 -16.63 -3.92 17.96
N GLN A 64 -17.17 -3.16 18.92
CA GLN A 64 -16.93 -1.73 18.98
C GLN A 64 -15.43 -1.45 19.14
N ALA A 65 -14.74 -2.15 20.04
CA ALA A 65 -13.29 -1.98 20.22
C ALA A 65 -12.47 -2.30 18.96
N LEU A 66 -12.87 -3.31 18.17
CA LEU A 66 -12.16 -3.67 16.93
C LEU A 66 -12.42 -2.72 15.77
N PHE A 67 -13.62 -2.14 15.66
CA PHE A 67 -14.04 -1.45 14.44
C PHE A 67 -14.44 0.01 14.63
N LEU A 68 -14.98 0.39 15.78
CA LEU A 68 -15.68 1.68 15.98
C LEU A 68 -15.12 2.53 17.13
N GLY A 69 -14.22 2.00 17.95
CA GLY A 69 -13.60 2.71 19.07
C GLY A 69 -12.57 3.74 18.63
N ASP A 70 -11.96 4.42 19.61
CA ASP A 70 -10.97 5.49 19.37
C ASP A 70 -9.65 4.94 18.80
N GLU A 71 -9.27 3.73 19.19
CA GLU A 71 -8.12 2.99 18.65
C GLU A 71 -8.58 1.65 18.04
N PRO A 72 -9.29 1.68 16.89
CA PRO A 72 -9.78 0.47 16.26
C PRO A 72 -8.63 -0.32 15.64
N ALA A 73 -8.88 -1.59 15.32
CA ALA A 73 -7.92 -2.38 14.58
C ALA A 73 -7.67 -1.77 13.18
N ILE A 74 -6.41 -1.78 12.76
CA ILE A 74 -5.96 -1.25 11.48
C ILE A 74 -5.83 -2.41 10.50
N PHE A 75 -6.63 -2.39 9.44
CA PHE A 75 -6.63 -3.39 8.40
C PHE A 75 -5.81 -2.86 7.22
N GLN A 76 -4.58 -3.37 7.05
CA GLN A 76 -3.71 -2.94 5.96
C GLN A 76 -4.17 -3.53 4.62
N ASN A 77 -3.86 -2.85 3.53
CA ASN A 77 -4.06 -3.34 2.16
C ASN A 77 -3.40 -4.71 1.95
N ALA A 78 -4.00 -5.55 1.11
CA ALA A 78 -3.39 -6.80 0.68
C ALA A 78 -2.84 -6.68 -0.73
N TYR A 79 -1.52 -6.83 -0.87
CA TYR A 79 -0.82 -6.74 -2.14
C TYR A 79 -0.55 -8.13 -2.73
N PRO A 80 -0.52 -8.27 -4.08
CA PRO A 80 -0.20 -9.55 -4.71
C PRO A 80 1.18 -10.01 -4.29
N ALA A 81 1.30 -11.27 -3.90
CA ALA A 81 2.48 -11.77 -3.19
C ALA A 81 3.01 -13.11 -3.74
N VAL A 82 2.63 -13.47 -4.96
CA VAL A 82 3.04 -14.73 -5.57
C VAL A 82 4.27 -14.49 -6.43
N LEU A 83 5.40 -15.05 -6.02
CA LEU A 83 6.59 -15.15 -6.85
C LEU A 83 6.61 -16.50 -7.57
N GLN A 84 6.59 -16.48 -8.90
CA GLN A 84 6.74 -17.70 -9.69
C GLN A 84 8.22 -18.01 -9.95
N LEU A 85 8.66 -19.19 -9.52
CA LEU A 85 10.00 -19.73 -9.79
C LEU A 85 9.84 -21.06 -10.51
N ASP A 86 10.19 -21.13 -11.79
CA ASP A 86 10.06 -22.33 -12.63
C ASP A 86 8.74 -23.12 -12.42
N LYS A 87 8.81 -24.23 -11.68
CA LYS A 87 7.68 -25.12 -11.38
C LYS A 87 7.00 -24.81 -10.05
N ASP A 88 7.67 -24.14 -9.12
CA ASP A 88 7.17 -23.80 -7.80
C ASP A 88 6.61 -22.36 -7.75
N PHE A 89 6.11 -21.98 -6.59
CA PHE A 89 5.79 -20.60 -6.27
C PHE A 89 6.13 -20.35 -4.81
N VAL A 90 6.54 -19.12 -4.52
CA VAL A 90 6.84 -18.68 -3.16
C VAL A 90 5.89 -17.55 -2.83
N ILE A 91 5.21 -17.66 -1.69
CA ILE A 91 4.39 -16.58 -1.15
C ILE A 91 5.33 -15.65 -0.41
N GLN A 92 5.31 -14.37 -0.77
CA GLN A 92 6.16 -13.35 -0.19
C GLN A 92 5.47 -12.72 1.02
N ASP A 93 6.09 -12.82 2.18
CA ASP A 93 5.56 -12.25 3.43
C ASP A 93 5.49 -10.72 3.37
N GLN A 94 6.43 -10.09 2.67
CA GLN A 94 6.55 -8.65 2.56
C GLN A 94 6.54 -8.22 1.09
N VAL A 95 5.51 -7.45 0.74
CA VAL A 95 5.37 -6.78 -0.55
C VAL A 95 5.34 -5.29 -0.28
N LYS A 96 6.18 -4.54 -1.00
CA LYS A 96 6.38 -3.11 -0.83
C LYS A 96 5.90 -2.34 -2.06
N VAL A 97 5.58 -1.07 -1.84
CA VAL A 97 5.28 -0.12 -2.91
C VAL A 97 6.57 0.54 -3.37
N LEU A 98 6.76 0.62 -4.68
CA LEU A 98 7.93 1.25 -5.26
C LEU A 98 7.86 2.79 -5.07
N PRO A 99 8.92 3.46 -4.60
CA PRO A 99 8.93 4.91 -4.42
C PRO A 99 8.72 5.67 -5.74
N ALA A 100 8.06 6.83 -5.67
CA ALA A 100 7.85 7.74 -6.82
C ALA A 100 9.16 8.36 -7.34
N THR A 101 10.24 8.23 -6.58
CA THR A 101 11.61 8.61 -6.96
C THR A 101 12.34 7.52 -7.74
N ALA A 102 11.76 6.33 -7.88
CA ALA A 102 12.34 5.24 -8.67
C ALA A 102 12.18 5.47 -10.18
N LEU A 103 13.23 5.19 -10.93
CA LEU A 103 13.27 5.31 -12.38
C LEU A 103 13.79 4.02 -13.03
N SER A 104 13.37 3.76 -14.27
CA SER A 104 13.85 2.65 -15.09
C SER A 104 13.95 3.06 -16.55
N SER A 105 14.65 2.26 -17.37
CA SER A 105 14.75 2.53 -18.81
C SER A 105 13.38 2.58 -19.47
N LYS A 106 13.16 3.58 -20.33
CA LYS A 106 11.93 3.69 -21.12
C LYS A 106 11.80 2.59 -22.18
N THR A 107 12.92 2.08 -22.72
CA THR A 107 12.94 1.08 -23.79
C THR A 107 12.87 -0.35 -23.23
N LYS A 108 13.50 -0.58 -22.08
CA LYS A 108 13.61 -1.88 -21.41
C LYS A 108 13.27 -1.76 -19.91
N PRO A 109 12.01 -1.43 -19.56
CA PRO A 109 11.61 -1.09 -18.20
C PRO A 109 11.52 -2.31 -17.29
N GLY A 110 11.83 -2.11 -16.02
CA GLY A 110 11.60 -3.04 -14.93
C GLY A 110 12.89 -3.55 -14.29
N PHE A 111 12.73 -4.39 -13.26
CA PHE A 111 13.87 -4.99 -12.56
C PHE A 111 14.77 -5.78 -13.50
N LYS A 112 16.06 -5.78 -13.19
CA LYS A 112 17.13 -6.25 -14.06
C LYS A 112 16.93 -7.71 -14.43
N SER A 113 16.94 -7.95 -15.72
CA SER A 113 16.86 -9.29 -16.32
C SER A 113 17.49 -9.25 -17.70
N GLU A 114 17.47 -10.36 -18.45
CA GLU A 114 17.97 -10.37 -19.83
C GLU A 114 17.28 -9.32 -20.73
N ASN A 115 16.03 -8.96 -20.42
CA ASN A 115 15.21 -8.05 -21.22
C ASN A 115 15.03 -6.65 -20.63
N ASN A 116 15.44 -6.43 -19.37
CA ASN A 116 15.20 -5.19 -18.64
C ASN A 116 16.52 -4.58 -18.13
N ASN A 117 16.61 -3.26 -18.13
CA ASN A 117 17.85 -2.57 -17.76
C ASN A 117 17.97 -2.23 -16.26
N GLY A 118 16.97 -2.59 -15.46
CA GLY A 118 16.95 -2.37 -14.01
C GLY A 118 16.23 -1.10 -13.58
N VAL A 119 16.03 -1.00 -12.26
CA VAL A 119 15.37 0.11 -11.57
C VAL A 119 16.34 0.67 -10.52
N PHE A 120 16.35 1.99 -10.36
CA PHE A 120 17.14 2.68 -9.35
C PHE A 120 16.37 3.87 -8.79
N ASP A 121 16.78 4.35 -7.61
CA ASP A 121 16.17 5.50 -6.95
C ASP A 121 16.95 6.79 -7.19
N THR A 122 16.24 7.92 -7.09
CA THR A 122 16.81 9.24 -7.35
C THR A 122 16.66 10.23 -6.20
N LEU A 123 16.06 9.84 -5.06
CA LEU A 123 15.78 10.75 -3.95
C LEU A 123 17.03 11.50 -3.49
N ILE A 124 18.07 10.74 -3.12
CA ILE A 124 19.29 11.29 -2.54
C ILE A 124 20.06 12.12 -3.58
N ASP A 125 20.17 11.63 -4.81
CA ASP A 125 20.90 12.35 -5.87
C ASP A 125 20.17 13.63 -6.29
N ARG A 126 18.84 13.65 -6.33
CA ARG A 126 18.06 14.88 -6.56
C ARG A 126 18.28 15.88 -5.44
N PHE A 127 18.17 15.45 -4.19
CA PHE A 127 18.43 16.31 -3.03
C PHE A 127 19.85 16.91 -3.06
N CYS A 128 20.86 16.09 -3.35
CA CYS A 128 22.23 16.57 -3.53
C CYS A 128 22.32 17.56 -4.70
N ALA A 129 21.79 17.23 -5.88
CA ALA A 129 21.88 18.10 -7.06
C ALA A 129 21.24 19.47 -6.82
N ASP A 130 20.05 19.51 -6.20
CA ASP A 130 19.34 20.72 -5.86
C ASP A 130 20.17 21.62 -4.93
N ALA A 131 20.85 21.04 -3.95
CA ALA A 131 21.71 21.78 -3.02
C ALA A 131 22.97 22.38 -3.67
N TYR A 132 23.39 21.87 -4.83
CA TYR A 132 24.47 22.45 -5.65
C TYR A 132 23.92 23.32 -6.80
N GLY A 133 22.60 23.48 -6.93
CA GLY A 133 21.98 24.28 -7.99
C GLY A 133 21.96 23.61 -9.36
N TYR A 134 22.03 22.27 -9.41
CA TYR A 134 21.97 21.49 -10.65
C TYR A 134 20.63 20.76 -10.78
N SER A 135 20.14 20.64 -12.00
CA SER A 135 19.04 19.71 -12.30
C SER A 135 19.58 18.28 -12.41
N TYR A 136 18.99 17.35 -11.66
CA TYR A 136 19.32 15.93 -11.79
C TYR A 136 18.48 15.25 -12.89
N ASP A 137 19.11 15.02 -14.05
CA ASP A 137 18.51 14.32 -15.20
C ASP A 137 19.31 13.04 -15.54
N PRO A 138 19.01 11.91 -14.88
CA PRO A 138 19.74 10.67 -15.09
C PRO A 138 19.35 10.02 -16.42
N ASN A 139 20.26 9.23 -16.97
CA ASN A 139 19.99 8.32 -18.10
C ASN A 139 20.11 6.86 -17.67
N CYS A 140 19.70 5.94 -18.52
CA CYS A 140 19.80 4.52 -18.22
C CYS A 140 21.29 4.10 -18.11
N PRO A 141 21.68 3.33 -17.09
CA PRO A 141 23.07 2.89 -16.92
C PRO A 141 23.56 1.97 -18.04
N THR A 142 22.67 1.23 -18.69
CA THR A 142 23.03 0.19 -19.67
C THR A 142 23.08 0.70 -21.11
N ASP A 143 22.08 1.48 -21.53
CA ASP A 143 21.94 1.93 -22.93
C ASP A 143 22.08 3.45 -23.10
N ALA A 144 22.35 4.19 -22.01
CA ALA A 144 22.40 5.66 -21.98
C ALA A 144 21.13 6.37 -22.50
N GLY A 145 20.03 5.63 -22.65
CA GLY A 145 18.74 6.14 -23.09
C GLY A 145 17.97 6.85 -21.99
N ARG A 146 16.78 7.36 -22.36
CA ARG A 146 15.88 8.04 -21.43
C ARG A 146 15.31 7.07 -20.39
N VAL A 147 15.21 7.53 -19.15
CA VAL A 147 14.50 6.84 -18.07
C VAL A 147 13.12 7.45 -17.83
N ASP A 148 12.23 6.68 -17.24
CA ASP A 148 10.86 7.09 -16.87
C ASP A 148 10.43 6.37 -15.58
N LEU A 149 9.28 6.76 -15.04
CA LEU A 149 8.64 6.04 -13.94
C LEU A 149 8.35 4.60 -14.39
N PRO A 150 8.82 3.58 -13.64
CA PRO A 150 8.61 2.19 -14.01
C PRO A 150 7.14 1.79 -13.90
N SER A 151 6.68 0.90 -14.78
CA SER A 151 5.35 0.28 -14.71
C SER A 151 5.28 -0.82 -13.63
N ILE A 152 5.79 -0.53 -12.43
CA ILE A 152 5.88 -1.40 -11.27
C ILE A 152 5.25 -0.66 -10.08
N SER A 153 4.09 -1.14 -9.63
CA SER A 153 3.45 -0.63 -8.43
C SER A 153 3.98 -1.32 -7.17
N PHE A 154 4.18 -2.63 -7.25
CA PHE A 154 4.52 -3.49 -6.10
C PHE A 154 5.75 -4.34 -6.40
N TYR A 155 6.57 -4.58 -5.38
CA TYR A 155 7.73 -5.43 -5.48
C TYR A 155 7.98 -6.24 -4.21
N SER A 156 8.72 -7.34 -4.35
CA SER A 156 9.23 -8.15 -3.25
C SER A 156 10.72 -8.41 -3.44
N ILE A 157 11.41 -8.75 -2.37
CA ILE A 157 12.81 -9.15 -2.40
C ILE A 157 12.90 -10.63 -2.03
N PHE A 158 13.52 -11.44 -2.88
CA PHE A 158 13.74 -12.86 -2.64
C PHE A 158 15.17 -13.23 -3.05
N ASN A 159 15.95 -13.83 -2.13
CA ASN A 159 17.36 -14.14 -2.34
C ASN A 159 18.19 -12.95 -2.88
N ASP A 160 18.01 -11.77 -2.27
CA ASP A 160 18.67 -10.50 -2.65
C ASP A 160 18.34 -9.97 -4.07
N GLU A 161 17.35 -10.56 -4.75
CA GLU A 161 16.85 -10.11 -6.04
C GLU A 161 15.47 -9.47 -5.94
N TYR A 162 15.19 -8.53 -6.85
CA TYR A 162 13.97 -7.74 -6.87
C TYR A 162 12.99 -8.27 -7.90
N TYR A 163 11.74 -8.48 -7.46
CA TYR A 163 10.71 -9.05 -8.30
C TYR A 163 9.48 -8.15 -8.34
N LYS A 164 8.97 -7.91 -9.56
CA LYS A 164 7.70 -7.21 -9.77
C LYS A 164 6.57 -8.10 -9.28
N GLN A 165 5.71 -7.54 -8.44
CA GLN A 165 4.47 -8.17 -8.00
C GLN A 165 3.28 -7.54 -8.72
N SER A 166 2.45 -8.36 -9.34
CA SER A 166 1.25 -7.89 -10.05
C SER A 166 0.22 -9.00 -10.18
N THR A 167 -1.03 -8.60 -10.43
CA THR A 167 -2.13 -9.52 -10.66
C THR A 167 -2.79 -9.20 -12.01
N SER A 168 -3.28 -10.23 -12.69
CA SER A 168 -3.97 -10.05 -13.96
C SER A 168 -5.46 -9.77 -13.73
N LYS A 169 -6.04 -8.96 -14.62
CA LYS A 169 -7.46 -8.61 -14.63
C LYS A 169 -8.16 -9.23 -15.82
N ARG A 170 -9.46 -9.44 -15.72
CA ARG A 170 -10.32 -9.78 -16.87
C ARG A 170 -11.66 -9.08 -16.80
N LEU A 171 -12.26 -8.85 -17.97
CA LEU A 171 -13.59 -8.29 -18.09
C LEU A 171 -14.64 -9.40 -18.16
N LEU A 172 -15.62 -9.38 -17.26
CA LEU A 172 -16.77 -10.28 -17.27
C LEU A 172 -18.00 -9.56 -17.80
N THR A 173 -18.40 -9.87 -19.04
CA THR A 173 -19.66 -9.36 -19.62
C THR A 173 -20.82 -10.26 -19.24
N ARG A 174 -21.91 -9.67 -18.76
CA ARG A 174 -23.11 -10.37 -18.31
C ARG A 174 -24.35 -9.72 -18.91
N VAL A 175 -25.38 -10.54 -19.11
CA VAL A 175 -26.69 -10.09 -19.57
C VAL A 175 -27.76 -10.45 -18.52
N GLY A 176 -28.75 -9.59 -18.34
CA GLY A 176 -29.96 -9.92 -17.61
C GLY A 176 -30.75 -10.99 -18.37
N ILE A 177 -31.42 -11.90 -17.66
CA ILE A 177 -32.26 -12.92 -18.27
C ILE A 177 -33.72 -12.58 -17.98
N ASN A 178 -34.51 -12.38 -19.03
CA ASN A 178 -35.94 -12.24 -18.93
C ASN A 178 -36.54 -13.60 -18.54
N ARG A 179 -36.98 -13.74 -17.29
CA ARG A 179 -37.46 -15.02 -16.75
C ARG A 179 -38.70 -15.55 -17.46
N ARG A 180 -39.52 -14.68 -18.07
CA ARG A 180 -40.75 -15.10 -18.79
C ARG A 180 -40.44 -15.63 -20.18
N ARG A 181 -39.45 -15.05 -20.86
CA ARG A 181 -39.10 -15.38 -22.24
C ARG A 181 -37.88 -16.29 -22.37
N ALA A 182 -37.11 -16.46 -21.30
CA ALA A 182 -35.80 -17.14 -21.29
C ALA A 182 -34.81 -16.54 -22.32
N THR A 183 -34.95 -15.25 -22.63
CA THR A 183 -34.07 -14.49 -23.52
C THR A 183 -33.27 -13.45 -22.75
N SER A 184 -32.31 -12.80 -23.41
CA SER A 184 -31.70 -11.57 -22.89
C SER A 184 -32.77 -10.55 -22.55
N GLU A 185 -32.66 -9.95 -21.36
CA GLU A 185 -33.44 -8.79 -20.99
C GLU A 185 -32.90 -7.55 -21.71
N GLU A 186 -33.81 -6.74 -22.27
CA GLU A 186 -33.45 -5.50 -22.94
C GLU A 186 -32.77 -4.54 -21.94
N ASP A 187 -31.78 -3.80 -22.41
CA ASP A 187 -30.98 -2.81 -21.66
C ASP A 187 -30.23 -3.33 -20.42
N ILE A 188 -30.21 -4.64 -20.16
CA ILE A 188 -29.44 -5.23 -19.06
C ILE A 188 -28.18 -5.92 -19.61
N LEU A 189 -27.27 -5.14 -20.18
CA LEU A 189 -25.91 -5.57 -20.54
C LEU A 189 -24.90 -4.77 -19.72
N TYR A 190 -24.01 -5.47 -19.01
CA TYR A 190 -22.99 -4.82 -18.18
C TYR A 190 -21.71 -5.63 -18.13
N SER A 191 -20.60 -4.93 -17.87
CA SER A 191 -19.27 -5.52 -17.80
C SER A 191 -18.61 -5.16 -16.46
N ILE A 192 -18.07 -6.18 -15.80
CA ILE A 192 -17.37 -6.03 -14.52
C ILE A 192 -15.93 -6.46 -14.72
N GLU A 193 -14.98 -5.55 -14.50
CA GLU A 193 -13.58 -5.93 -14.40
C GLU A 193 -13.32 -6.61 -13.04
N VAL A 194 -12.57 -7.70 -13.05
CA VAL A 194 -12.26 -8.49 -11.86
C VAL A 194 -10.79 -8.85 -11.81
N LEU A 195 -10.24 -8.93 -10.59
CA LEU A 195 -8.97 -9.59 -10.34
C LEU A 195 -9.14 -11.09 -10.57
N ASN A 196 -8.18 -11.68 -11.28
CA ASN A 196 -8.16 -13.13 -11.47
C ASN A 196 -7.90 -13.86 -10.15
N GLU A 197 -8.46 -15.05 -10.05
CA GLU A 197 -8.28 -16.01 -8.98
C GLU A 197 -7.05 -16.90 -9.18
N SER A 198 -6.53 -16.94 -10.42
CA SER A 198 -5.37 -17.74 -10.81
C SER A 198 -4.60 -17.12 -11.97
N GLU A 199 -3.30 -17.40 -12.04
CA GLU A 199 -2.40 -16.83 -13.06
C GLU A 199 -2.53 -17.49 -14.45
N SER A 200 -3.03 -18.73 -14.55
CA SER A 200 -3.17 -19.41 -15.84
C SER A 200 -4.54 -20.05 -16.05
N SER A 201 -5.00 -20.02 -17.30
CA SER A 201 -6.21 -20.71 -17.78
C SER A 201 -5.98 -22.19 -18.09
N GLY A 202 -4.88 -22.79 -17.61
CA GLY A 202 -4.39 -24.11 -18.00
C GLY A 202 -4.81 -25.28 -17.08
N LYS A 203 -4.22 -26.47 -17.30
CA LYS A 203 -4.55 -27.73 -16.58
C LYS A 203 -4.22 -27.72 -15.08
N SER A 204 -3.46 -26.74 -14.59
CA SER A 204 -3.08 -26.58 -13.18
C SER A 204 -3.03 -25.09 -12.81
N PRO A 205 -4.19 -24.43 -12.64
CA PRO A 205 -4.25 -23.00 -12.34
C PRO A 205 -3.61 -22.73 -10.97
N LYS A 206 -2.55 -21.92 -10.95
CA LYS A 206 -1.90 -21.48 -9.71
C LYS A 206 -2.74 -20.38 -9.07
N PRO A 207 -3.10 -20.48 -7.79
CA PRO A 207 -3.95 -19.50 -7.13
C PRO A 207 -3.20 -18.19 -6.93
N ILE A 208 -3.89 -17.06 -7.10
CA ILE A 208 -3.36 -15.76 -6.73
C ILE A 208 -3.54 -15.57 -5.21
N VAL A 209 -2.45 -15.19 -4.55
CA VAL A 209 -2.39 -14.94 -3.10
C VAL A 209 -1.99 -13.49 -2.87
N TYR A 210 -2.65 -12.86 -1.90
CA TYR A 210 -2.37 -11.51 -1.43
C TYR A 210 -1.90 -11.57 0.02
N THR A 211 -0.92 -10.76 0.40
CA THR A 211 -0.48 -10.65 1.80
C THR A 211 -0.84 -9.30 2.39
N SER A 212 -1.30 -9.30 3.64
CA SER A 212 -1.77 -8.14 4.40
C SER A 212 -1.40 -8.31 5.88
N SER A 213 -1.64 -7.29 6.69
CA SER A 213 -1.59 -7.41 8.15
C SER A 213 -2.75 -6.67 8.82
N ILE A 214 -3.14 -7.18 9.99
CA ILE A 214 -4.05 -6.49 10.91
C ILE A 214 -3.24 -6.07 12.14
N ILE A 215 -3.27 -4.79 12.47
CA ILE A 215 -2.70 -4.27 13.71
C ILE A 215 -3.85 -4.11 14.70
N SER A 216 -3.75 -4.73 15.87
CA SER A 216 -4.80 -4.69 16.89
C SER A 216 -4.21 -4.61 18.28
N CYS A 217 -5.06 -4.29 19.26
CA CYS A 217 -4.71 -4.34 20.67
C CYS A 217 -4.49 -5.79 21.13
N ASP A 218 -3.54 -5.98 22.04
CA ASP A 218 -3.10 -7.31 22.48
C ASP A 218 -4.26 -8.20 22.93
N ARG A 219 -5.17 -7.63 23.74
CA ARG A 219 -6.35 -8.33 24.29
C ARG A 219 -7.18 -9.04 23.23
N LEU A 220 -7.35 -8.43 22.05
CA LEU A 220 -8.27 -8.91 21.01
C LEU A 220 -7.57 -9.59 19.85
N SER A 221 -6.25 -9.46 19.72
CA SER A 221 -5.49 -10.03 18.61
C SER A 221 -5.63 -11.55 18.50
N ASP A 222 -5.55 -12.28 19.62
CA ASP A 222 -5.68 -13.73 19.63
C ASP A 222 -7.12 -14.19 19.30
N TYR A 223 -8.13 -13.51 19.85
CA TYR A 223 -9.54 -13.78 19.53
C TYR A 223 -9.85 -13.53 18.06
N LEU A 224 -9.36 -12.42 17.49
CA LEU A 224 -9.53 -12.10 16.09
C LEU A 224 -8.86 -13.15 15.19
N ARG A 225 -7.62 -13.54 15.52
CA ARG A 225 -6.90 -14.59 14.80
C ARG A 225 -7.64 -15.92 14.86
N GLN A 226 -8.16 -16.30 16.03
CA GLN A 226 -8.93 -17.54 16.19
C GLN A 226 -10.24 -17.50 15.40
N PHE A 227 -10.94 -16.36 15.40
CA PHE A 227 -12.15 -16.17 14.62
C PHE A 227 -11.88 -16.36 13.12
N ILE A 228 -10.85 -15.68 12.59
CA ILE A 228 -10.45 -15.80 11.18
C ILE A 228 -10.09 -17.25 10.84
N HIS A 229 -9.33 -17.92 11.71
CA HIS A 229 -8.94 -19.31 11.50
C HIS A 229 -10.15 -20.25 11.41
N ASN A 230 -11.13 -20.11 12.30
CA ASN A 230 -12.32 -20.95 12.34
C ASN A 230 -13.25 -20.72 11.14
N HIS A 231 -13.24 -19.52 10.56
CA HIS A 231 -14.11 -19.10 9.45
C HIS A 231 -13.35 -18.88 8.14
N ARG A 232 -12.13 -19.42 8.02
CA ARG A 232 -11.18 -19.11 6.94
C ARG A 232 -11.74 -19.16 5.52
N GLN A 233 -12.75 -19.99 5.25
CA GLN A 233 -13.35 -20.19 3.91
C GLN A 233 -14.72 -19.50 3.74
N ASN A 234 -15.24 -18.82 4.77
CA ASN A 234 -16.55 -18.18 4.73
C ASN A 234 -16.50 -16.74 4.19
N PHE A 235 -15.32 -16.15 4.14
CA PHE A 235 -15.14 -14.76 3.76
C PHE A 235 -15.42 -14.52 2.28
N ARG A 236 -16.01 -13.35 2.01
CA ARG A 236 -16.17 -12.81 0.67
C ARG A 236 -15.69 -11.36 0.59
N MET A 237 -14.97 -11.04 -0.47
CA MET A 237 -14.37 -9.74 -0.69
C MET A 237 -14.81 -9.16 -2.04
N GLY A 238 -15.12 -7.86 -2.04
CA GLY A 238 -15.57 -7.14 -3.23
C GLY A 238 -17.08 -7.21 -3.51
N GLY A 239 -17.46 -6.70 -4.68
CA GLY A 239 -18.83 -6.66 -5.16
C GLY A 239 -19.31 -7.95 -5.80
N SER A 240 -20.60 -7.98 -6.16
CA SER A 240 -21.23 -9.11 -6.90
C SER A 240 -21.08 -10.49 -6.22
N THR A 241 -20.99 -10.51 -4.89
CA THR A 241 -20.88 -11.74 -4.08
C THR A 241 -22.05 -12.70 -4.27
N SER A 242 -23.27 -12.16 -4.40
CA SER A 242 -24.50 -12.91 -4.71
C SER A 242 -24.46 -13.62 -6.07
N ARG A 243 -23.55 -13.23 -6.96
CA ARG A 243 -23.35 -13.81 -8.29
C ARG A 243 -22.18 -14.80 -8.36
N GLY A 244 -21.68 -15.24 -7.19
CA GLY A 244 -20.62 -16.24 -7.08
C GLY A 244 -19.19 -15.68 -7.05
N LEU A 245 -19.02 -14.35 -7.14
CA LEU A 245 -17.72 -13.70 -7.06
C LEU A 245 -17.25 -13.52 -5.60
N GLY A 246 -15.98 -13.16 -5.45
CA GLY A 246 -15.40 -12.67 -4.20
C GLY A 246 -15.01 -13.75 -3.19
N LYS A 247 -15.04 -15.04 -3.50
CA LYS A 247 -14.68 -16.09 -2.54
C LYS A 247 -13.18 -16.07 -2.26
N VAL A 248 -12.82 -16.09 -0.98
CA VAL A 248 -11.42 -16.13 -0.54
C VAL A 248 -11.22 -17.15 0.58
N GLU A 249 -9.99 -17.62 0.72
CA GLU A 249 -9.53 -18.32 1.92
C GLU A 249 -8.50 -17.44 2.63
N ILE A 250 -8.71 -17.17 3.93
CA ILE A 250 -7.80 -16.35 4.74
C ILE A 250 -7.07 -17.24 5.73
N LYS A 251 -5.74 -17.22 5.70
CA LYS A 251 -4.91 -17.70 6.81
C LYS A 251 -4.43 -16.52 7.62
N ALA A 252 -4.48 -16.66 8.94
CA ALA A 252 -3.97 -15.67 9.88
C ALA A 252 -2.88 -16.30 10.74
N GLU A 253 -1.68 -15.73 10.66
CA GLU A 253 -0.54 -16.14 11.48
C GLU A 253 -0.70 -15.69 12.93
N LYS A 254 0.14 -16.24 13.81
CA LYS A 254 0.10 -15.89 15.23
C LYS A 254 0.42 -14.40 15.42
N PRO A 255 -0.29 -13.68 16.30
CA PRO A 255 0.02 -12.30 16.60
C PRO A 255 1.45 -12.16 17.12
N VAL A 256 2.23 -11.26 16.50
CA VAL A 256 3.60 -10.93 16.92
C VAL A 256 3.69 -9.49 17.38
N ASP A 257 4.65 -9.20 18.25
CA ASP A 257 5.01 -7.81 18.55
C ASP A 257 5.60 -7.17 17.30
N ALA A 258 5.05 -6.03 16.92
CA ALA A 258 5.57 -5.27 15.80
C ALA A 258 6.90 -4.61 16.22
N LYS A 259 8.01 -5.35 16.07
CA LYS A 259 9.36 -4.87 16.35
C LYS A 259 9.88 -4.12 15.13
N GLN A 260 10.26 -2.87 15.31
CA GLN A 260 10.88 -2.06 14.26
C GLN A 260 12.28 -1.65 14.69
N ASN A 261 13.26 -1.99 13.86
CA ASN A 261 14.64 -1.56 14.07
C ASN A 261 14.90 -0.21 13.40
N LEU A 262 14.13 0.80 13.82
CA LEU A 262 14.08 2.05 13.09
C LEU A 262 15.33 2.90 13.26
N LYS A 263 15.95 2.84 14.46
CA LYS A 263 17.19 3.57 14.76
C LYS A 263 18.31 3.15 13.82
N GLU A 264 18.45 1.85 13.54
CA GLU A 264 19.45 1.35 12.59
C GLU A 264 19.14 1.78 11.15
N LYS A 265 17.88 1.72 10.71
CA LYS A 265 17.47 2.21 9.38
C LYS A 265 17.85 3.69 9.18
N ILE A 266 17.48 4.57 10.12
CA ILE A 266 17.78 6.00 10.05
C ILE A 266 19.29 6.23 10.06
N THR A 267 20.03 5.51 10.91
CA THR A 267 21.50 5.63 10.96
C THR A 267 22.16 5.20 9.64
N LYS A 268 21.70 4.08 9.06
CA LYS A 268 22.16 3.59 7.76
C LYS A 268 21.86 4.60 6.66
N PHE A 269 20.65 5.14 6.62
CA PHE A 269 20.23 6.15 5.65
C PHE A 269 21.12 7.40 5.71
N ASN A 270 21.33 7.99 6.90
CA ASN A 270 22.16 9.19 7.06
C ASN A 270 23.64 8.93 6.70
N LYS A 271 24.17 7.76 7.06
CA LYS A 271 25.54 7.38 6.67
C LYS A 271 25.69 7.35 5.15
N ILE A 272 24.75 6.74 4.45
CA ILE A 272 24.76 6.64 2.98
C ILE A 272 24.54 8.02 2.34
N LEU A 273 23.62 8.84 2.87
CA LEU A 273 23.41 10.22 2.44
C LEU A 273 24.70 11.03 2.54
N GLN A 274 25.41 10.97 3.67
CA GLN A 274 26.70 11.66 3.85
C GLN A 274 27.74 11.19 2.83
N GLN A 275 27.86 9.86 2.62
CA GLN A 275 28.79 9.31 1.64
C GLN A 275 28.45 9.75 0.21
N ARG A 276 27.16 9.82 -0.14
CA ARG A 276 26.72 10.30 -1.45
C ARG A 276 26.99 11.80 -1.59
N TRP A 277 26.73 12.59 -0.55
CA TRP A 277 27.03 14.02 -0.51
C TRP A 277 28.52 14.31 -0.75
N ASP A 278 29.41 13.53 -0.14
CA ASP A 278 30.85 13.69 -0.31
C ASP A 278 31.30 13.44 -1.76
N LYS A 279 30.61 12.55 -2.51
CA LYS A 279 30.84 12.38 -3.96
C LYS A 279 30.44 13.62 -4.75
N TRP A 280 29.35 14.29 -4.37
CA TRP A 280 28.87 15.51 -5.03
C TRP A 280 29.78 16.73 -4.83
N ARG A 281 30.66 16.73 -3.82
CA ARG A 281 31.66 17.80 -3.59
C ARG A 281 32.61 18.02 -4.76
N ILE A 282 32.69 17.09 -5.72
CA ILE A 282 33.46 17.28 -6.96
C ILE A 282 32.96 18.48 -7.77
N PHE A 283 31.69 18.88 -7.61
CA PHE A 283 31.09 20.03 -8.28
C PHE A 283 31.38 21.37 -7.57
N GLY A 284 32.23 21.37 -6.53
CA GLY A 284 32.68 22.57 -5.83
C GLY A 284 31.92 22.79 -4.52
N ASN A 285 31.60 24.05 -4.22
CA ASN A 285 30.90 24.40 -2.98
C ASN A 285 29.38 24.34 -3.21
N PRO A 286 28.61 23.73 -2.31
CA PRO A 286 27.16 23.72 -2.40
C PRO A 286 26.59 25.12 -2.17
N LEU A 287 25.40 25.39 -2.74
CA LEU A 287 24.61 26.59 -2.43
C LEU A 287 24.10 26.54 -0.98
N GLN A 288 23.80 25.33 -0.49
CA GLN A 288 23.38 25.05 0.87
C GLN A 288 24.20 23.87 1.41
N GLU A 289 24.98 24.11 2.46
CA GLU A 289 25.73 23.04 3.12
C GLU A 289 24.80 21.98 3.71
N LEU A 290 25.26 20.72 3.70
CA LEU A 290 24.55 19.65 4.38
C LEU A 290 24.50 19.98 5.86
N SER A 291 23.30 20.26 6.34
CA SER A 291 23.09 20.64 7.73
C SER A 291 23.52 19.51 8.67
N LYS A 292 23.95 19.84 9.90
CA LYS A 292 24.23 18.84 10.95
C LYS A 292 22.95 18.24 11.55
N ARG A 293 21.96 17.99 10.70
CA ARG A 293 20.64 17.48 11.06
C ARG A 293 20.56 16.00 10.68
N THR A 294 19.60 15.30 11.26
CA THR A 294 19.30 13.92 10.91
C THR A 294 18.17 13.91 9.90
N TYR A 295 18.38 13.20 8.79
CA TYR A 295 17.44 13.07 7.70
C TYR A 295 16.70 11.74 7.76
N PHE A 296 15.42 11.71 7.40
CA PHE A 296 14.66 10.47 7.24
C PHE A 296 13.61 10.63 6.14
N SER A 297 13.35 9.56 5.39
CA SER A 297 12.26 9.52 4.41
C SER A 297 11.00 8.96 5.04
N LEU A 298 9.84 9.41 4.55
CA LEU A 298 8.54 8.79 4.75
C LEU A 298 7.96 8.41 3.39
N ASP A 299 7.79 7.12 3.19
CA ASP A 299 7.33 6.52 1.94
C ASP A 299 5.90 5.98 2.12
N LEU A 300 4.95 6.47 1.33
CA LEU A 300 3.58 6.00 1.37
C LEU A 300 3.48 4.57 0.83
N GLN A 301 3.27 3.59 1.70
CA GLN A 301 3.00 2.19 1.35
C GLN A 301 1.52 1.95 1.03
N ALA A 302 0.65 2.95 1.21
CA ALA A 302 -0.74 2.95 0.77
C ALA A 302 -1.18 4.36 0.38
N ASP A 303 -2.27 4.48 -0.39
CA ASP A 303 -2.86 5.79 -0.68
C ASP A 303 -3.23 6.47 0.65
N ALA A 304 -3.04 7.79 0.75
CA ALA A 304 -3.26 8.55 1.98
C ALA A 304 -4.29 9.66 1.78
N ILE A 305 -5.18 9.85 2.76
CA ILE A 305 -6.12 10.97 2.79
C ILE A 305 -5.52 12.03 3.71
N LEU A 306 -4.94 13.07 3.12
CA LEU A 306 -4.23 14.12 3.86
C LEU A 306 -5.06 15.40 3.86
N THR A 307 -5.16 16.02 5.04
CA THR A 307 -5.90 17.26 5.25
C THR A 307 -5.05 18.23 6.05
N GLU A 308 -4.93 19.46 5.57
CA GLU A 308 -4.32 20.57 6.31
C GLU A 308 -5.23 21.79 6.21
N LYS A 309 -5.50 22.44 7.36
CA LYS A 309 -6.40 23.62 7.43
C LYS A 309 -7.75 23.37 6.74
N TRP A 310 -8.32 22.18 6.94
CA TRP A 310 -9.60 21.74 6.35
C TRP A 310 -9.61 21.63 4.82
N GLN A 311 -8.43 21.53 4.20
CA GLN A 311 -8.28 21.34 2.75
C GLN A 311 -7.51 20.05 2.47
N ARG A 312 -7.97 19.30 1.46
CA ARG A 312 -7.25 18.12 0.99
C ARG A 312 -5.91 18.55 0.38
N THR A 313 -4.84 17.85 0.72
CA THR A 313 -3.48 18.14 0.23
C THR A 313 -2.82 16.85 -0.27
N THR A 314 -1.77 17.01 -1.07
CA THR A 314 -0.92 15.91 -1.53
C THR A 314 0.45 15.90 -0.87
N VAL A 315 0.69 16.80 0.09
CA VAL A 315 1.99 16.97 0.75
C VAL A 315 1.84 16.74 2.25
N LEU A 316 2.66 15.83 2.78
CA LEU A 316 2.81 15.64 4.21
C LEU A 316 3.68 16.77 4.77
N SER A 317 3.08 17.78 5.39
CA SER A 317 3.80 18.93 5.93
C SER A 317 4.46 18.60 7.29
N PRO A 318 5.47 19.39 7.74
CA PRO A 318 6.01 19.27 9.09
C PRO A 318 4.95 19.44 10.19
N SER A 319 4.01 20.37 10.02
CA SER A 319 2.89 20.58 10.93
C SER A 319 2.00 19.34 11.05
N MET A 320 1.68 18.70 9.93
CA MET A 320 0.91 17.46 9.93
C MET A 320 1.67 16.32 10.61
N LEU A 321 2.97 16.16 10.30
CA LEU A 321 3.75 15.09 10.89
C LEU A 321 3.83 15.21 12.41
N ARG A 322 4.09 16.41 12.94
CA ARG A 322 4.04 16.70 14.38
C ARG A 322 2.68 16.38 15.01
N HIS A 323 1.60 16.73 14.32
CA HIS A 323 0.24 16.44 14.78
C HIS A 323 -0.05 14.93 14.84
N PHE A 324 0.38 14.16 13.83
CA PHE A 324 0.17 12.71 13.82
C PHE A 324 0.99 11.97 14.87
N THR A 325 2.15 12.50 15.23
CA THR A 325 3.07 11.86 16.19
C THR A 325 2.99 12.39 17.61
N ASP A 326 2.29 13.52 17.84
CA ASP A 326 2.30 14.25 19.12
C ASP A 326 3.73 14.65 19.56
N VAL A 327 4.59 14.96 18.58
CA VAL A 327 5.98 15.38 18.80
C VAL A 327 6.13 16.87 18.51
N GLU A 328 6.53 17.61 19.54
CA GLU A 328 6.87 19.03 19.41
C GLU A 328 8.34 19.18 19.03
N ASP A 329 8.58 19.50 17.75
CA ASP A 329 9.90 19.79 17.20
C ASP A 329 9.81 20.98 16.25
N GLU A 330 10.21 22.16 16.71
CA GLU A 330 10.26 23.36 15.87
C GLU A 330 11.34 23.27 14.79
N SER A 331 12.34 22.40 14.97
CA SER A 331 13.38 22.23 13.98
C SER A 331 12.85 21.50 12.76
N LEU A 332 11.92 20.54 12.87
CA LEU A 332 11.49 19.68 11.75
C LEU A 332 11.21 20.44 10.45
N GLU A 333 11.92 20.05 9.39
CA GLU A 333 11.82 20.65 8.05
C GLU A 333 11.51 19.58 7.00
N LEU A 334 10.70 19.94 5.99
CA LEU A 334 10.45 19.15 4.80
C LEU A 334 11.42 19.59 3.70
N GLU A 335 12.35 18.72 3.35
CA GLU A 335 13.45 19.00 2.42
C GLU A 335 13.04 18.70 0.97
N ALA A 336 12.25 17.65 0.74
CA ALA A 336 11.75 17.28 -0.58
C ALA A 336 10.42 16.53 -0.48
N ALA A 337 9.56 16.70 -1.49
CA ALA A 337 8.29 16.00 -1.60
C ALA A 337 8.06 15.56 -3.05
N TYR A 338 7.84 14.26 -3.25
CA TYR A 338 7.51 13.65 -4.54
C TYR A 338 6.20 12.90 -4.38
N SER A 339 5.09 13.49 -4.82
CA SER A 339 3.77 12.90 -4.69
C SER A 339 2.90 13.18 -5.90
N SER A 340 1.87 12.36 -6.05
CA SER A 340 0.80 12.53 -7.04
C SER A 340 -0.54 12.24 -6.37
N TYR A 341 -1.63 12.53 -7.07
CA TYR A 341 -2.97 12.35 -6.54
C TYR A 341 -3.83 11.48 -7.45
N ASP A 342 -4.93 11.00 -6.87
CA ASP A 342 -6.02 10.32 -7.56
C ASP A 342 -7.32 10.57 -6.79
N TYR A 343 -8.44 10.11 -7.35
CA TYR A 343 -9.72 10.11 -6.69
C TYR A 343 -10.14 8.67 -6.37
N ARG A 344 -10.63 8.43 -5.15
CA ARG A 344 -11.12 7.11 -4.73
C ARG A 344 -12.55 7.22 -4.23
N SER A 345 -13.34 6.18 -4.46
CA SER A 345 -14.66 6.03 -3.85
C SER A 345 -14.80 4.58 -3.38
N GLY A 346 -15.96 4.22 -2.84
CA GLY A 346 -16.21 2.86 -2.39
C GLY A 346 -17.67 2.61 -2.11
N TRP A 347 -17.99 1.40 -1.66
CA TRP A 347 -19.33 1.03 -1.23
C TRP A 347 -19.38 0.89 0.29
N ASN A 348 -20.41 1.46 0.91
CA ASN A 348 -20.72 1.21 2.31
C ASN A 348 -21.82 0.14 2.39
N ALA A 349 -21.44 -1.08 2.79
CA ALA A 349 -22.38 -2.19 2.91
C ALA A 349 -23.44 -1.98 4.00
N ALA A 350 -23.08 -1.31 5.11
CA ALA A 350 -23.99 -1.07 6.22
C ALA A 350 -25.11 -0.09 5.83
N TRP A 351 -24.81 0.89 4.98
CA TRP A 351 -25.80 1.87 4.51
C TRP A 351 -26.45 1.49 3.18
N GLY A 352 -25.87 0.54 2.44
CA GLY A 352 -26.30 0.20 1.08
C GLY A 352 -26.11 1.36 0.09
N LEU A 353 -25.13 2.24 0.36
CA LEU A 353 -24.87 3.46 -0.42
C LEU A 353 -23.39 3.59 -0.79
N MET A 354 -23.12 4.39 -1.80
CA MET A 354 -21.76 4.78 -2.17
C MET A 354 -21.13 5.67 -1.09
N LYS A 355 -19.82 5.53 -0.89
CA LYS A 355 -19.00 6.47 -0.14
C LYS A 355 -18.71 7.70 -1.00
N ASP A 356 -18.44 8.82 -0.36
CA ASP A 356 -18.02 10.04 -1.04
C ASP A 356 -16.73 9.81 -1.84
N VAL A 357 -16.55 10.63 -2.88
CA VAL A 357 -15.31 10.64 -3.67
C VAL A 357 -14.27 11.43 -2.91
N GLU A 358 -13.15 10.78 -2.60
CA GLU A 358 -12.04 11.34 -1.83
C GLU A 358 -10.87 11.66 -2.73
N LEU A 359 -10.28 12.84 -2.57
CA LEU A 359 -8.95 13.13 -3.09
C LEU A 359 -7.93 12.37 -2.23
N VAL A 360 -7.15 11.51 -2.87
CA VAL A 360 -6.08 10.76 -2.19
C VAL A 360 -4.72 11.15 -2.74
N THR A 361 -3.73 11.11 -1.87
CA THR A 361 -2.33 11.08 -2.27
C THR A 361 -1.97 9.63 -2.62
N ASN A 362 -1.38 9.42 -3.79
CA ASN A 362 -1.04 8.08 -4.24
C ASN A 362 0.05 7.44 -3.37
N LYS A 363 -0.08 6.13 -3.13
CA LYS A 363 1.03 5.29 -2.67
C LYS A 363 2.26 5.46 -3.58
N GLY A 364 3.44 5.24 -3.00
CA GLY A 364 4.73 5.54 -3.59
C GLY A 364 5.17 6.99 -3.36
N GLY A 365 4.30 7.88 -2.85
CA GLY A 365 4.71 9.24 -2.48
C GLY A 365 5.84 9.23 -1.45
N VAL A 366 6.84 10.10 -1.65
CA VAL A 366 8.06 10.18 -0.85
C VAL A 366 8.22 11.57 -0.26
N TYR A 367 8.51 11.65 1.04
CA TYR A 367 8.79 12.91 1.74
C TYR A 367 10.11 12.79 2.50
N LEU A 368 11.06 13.67 2.21
CA LEU A 368 12.33 13.74 2.94
C LEU A 368 12.23 14.81 4.01
N PHE A 369 12.37 14.42 5.28
CA PHE A 369 12.40 15.33 6.41
C PHE A 369 13.81 15.42 7.01
N SER A 370 14.08 16.53 7.70
CA SER A 370 15.26 16.69 8.54
C SER A 370 14.89 17.26 9.91
N THR A 371 15.65 16.88 10.94
CA THR A 371 15.46 17.37 12.32
C THR A 371 16.80 17.57 13.03
N ALA A 372 16.88 18.56 13.91
CA ALA A 372 18.01 18.72 14.83
C ALA A 372 17.89 17.84 16.09
N GLN A 373 16.74 17.20 16.31
CA GLN A 373 16.41 16.43 17.52
C GLN A 373 15.99 14.98 17.16
N PRO A 374 16.89 14.14 16.64
CA PRO A 374 16.51 12.80 16.16
C PRO A 374 15.97 11.86 17.27
N ASP A 375 16.45 12.00 18.50
CA ASP A 375 16.14 11.05 19.58
C ASP A 375 14.65 11.01 19.93
N ILE A 376 13.95 12.15 19.87
CA ILE A 376 12.50 12.23 20.16
C ILE A 376 11.65 11.63 19.04
N TRP A 377 12.19 11.51 17.83
CA TRP A 377 11.48 10.99 16.66
C TRP A 377 11.51 9.45 16.57
N HIS A 378 12.47 8.78 17.20
CA HIS A 378 12.63 7.33 17.03
C HIS A 378 11.40 6.50 17.46
N SER A 379 10.84 6.79 18.64
CA SER A 379 9.63 6.10 19.12
C SER A 379 8.38 6.53 18.35
N ALA A 380 8.28 7.82 18.04
CA ALA A 380 7.18 8.42 17.32
C ALA A 380 7.04 7.86 15.90
N LEU A 381 8.12 7.83 15.13
CA LEU A 381 8.15 7.26 13.78
C LEU A 381 7.88 5.75 13.81
N ALA A 382 8.29 5.04 14.86
CA ALA A 382 7.96 3.63 14.99
C ALA A 382 6.45 3.40 15.22
N GLN A 383 5.81 4.23 16.05
CA GLN A 383 4.35 4.21 16.16
C GLN A 383 3.67 4.64 14.86
N LEU A 384 4.27 5.57 14.11
CA LEU A 384 3.74 6.05 12.84
C LEU A 384 3.72 4.96 11.76
N GLU A 385 4.76 4.13 11.64
CA GLU A 385 4.75 2.97 10.72
C GLU A 385 3.61 1.97 11.04
N LEU A 386 3.15 1.92 12.30
CA LEU A 386 2.01 1.08 12.70
C LEU A 386 0.67 1.77 12.47
N LYS A 387 0.55 3.04 12.86
CA LYS A 387 -0.72 3.78 12.83
C LYS A 387 -1.05 4.35 11.45
N GLY A 388 -0.05 4.62 10.63
CA GLY A 388 -0.18 5.36 9.38
C GLY A 388 -0.38 6.87 9.58
N VAL A 389 -0.50 7.60 8.48
CA VAL A 389 -0.71 9.05 8.41
C VAL A 389 -2.05 9.42 7.78
N GLY A 390 -2.63 10.55 8.20
CA GLY A 390 -3.86 11.05 7.61
C GLY A 390 -5.14 10.38 8.14
N GLU A 391 -6.21 10.44 7.34
CA GLU A 391 -7.52 9.97 7.73
C GLU A 391 -7.79 8.51 7.33
N ARG A 392 -8.69 7.85 8.07
CA ARG A 392 -9.18 6.49 7.80
C ARG A 392 -8.06 5.44 7.73
N THR A 393 -7.03 5.58 8.55
CA THR A 393 -5.93 4.61 8.64
C THR A 393 -6.41 3.22 9.00
N SER A 394 -7.45 3.09 9.83
CA SER A 394 -8.09 1.82 10.15
C SER A 394 -8.63 1.05 8.94
N GLU A 395 -8.88 1.75 7.83
CA GLU A 395 -9.33 1.20 6.55
C GLU A 395 -8.17 0.90 5.57
N GLY A 396 -6.91 1.01 6.02
CA GLY A 396 -5.72 0.71 5.23
C GLY A 396 -5.14 1.89 4.46
N PHE A 397 -5.67 3.10 4.64
CA PHE A 397 -5.07 4.33 4.11
C PHE A 397 -3.84 4.75 4.92
N GLY A 398 -2.92 5.49 4.30
CA GLY A 398 -1.88 6.20 5.03
C GLY A 398 -0.76 5.33 5.59
N GLN A 399 -0.64 4.06 5.20
CA GLN A 399 0.48 3.22 5.61
C GLN A 399 1.79 3.84 5.13
N VAL A 400 2.82 3.84 5.99
CA VAL A 400 4.13 4.43 5.70
C VAL A 400 5.26 3.46 6.02
N GLU A 401 6.36 3.58 5.28
CA GLU A 401 7.66 3.02 5.63
C GLU A 401 8.65 4.18 5.83
N VAL A 402 9.45 4.12 6.88
CA VAL A 402 10.49 5.11 7.17
C VAL A 402 11.82 4.61 6.61
N CYS A 403 12.55 5.49 5.90
CA CYS A 403 13.85 5.18 5.31
C CYS A 403 13.80 3.90 4.47
N ASN A 404 12.94 3.87 3.45
CA ASN A 404 12.84 2.73 2.54
C ASN A 404 14.22 2.40 1.94
N GLU A 405 14.61 1.12 2.04
CA GLU A 405 15.92 0.66 1.58
C GLU A 405 16.12 0.83 0.06
N PHE A 406 15.03 0.98 -0.71
CA PHE A 406 15.11 1.24 -2.14
C PHE A 406 15.84 2.57 -2.46
N HIS A 407 15.82 3.55 -1.55
CA HIS A 407 16.57 4.80 -1.68
C HIS A 407 18.10 4.61 -1.68
N LEU A 408 18.58 3.42 -1.35
CA LEU A 408 20.01 3.09 -1.34
C LEU A 408 20.49 2.50 -2.68
N ILE A 409 19.57 2.26 -3.63
CA ILE A 409 19.86 1.71 -4.95
C ILE A 409 20.09 2.84 -5.92
N TYR A 410 21.35 3.13 -6.24
CA TYR A 410 21.70 4.22 -7.14
C TYR A 410 21.71 3.77 -8.61
N ARG A 411 21.79 4.75 -9.52
CA ARG A 411 21.84 4.52 -10.96
C ARG A 411 22.89 3.49 -11.37
N GLU A 412 24.09 3.55 -10.80
CA GLU A 412 25.16 2.59 -11.09
C GLU A 412 24.88 1.16 -10.60
N ASP A 413 23.98 1.01 -9.63
CA ASP A 413 23.65 -0.24 -8.94
C ASP A 413 22.25 -0.75 -9.29
N ALA A 414 21.66 -0.29 -10.41
CA ALA A 414 20.29 -0.60 -10.79
C ALA A 414 19.98 -2.11 -10.74
N VAL A 415 18.85 -2.44 -10.10
CA VAL A 415 18.41 -3.81 -9.75
C VAL A 415 17.24 -4.31 -10.58
#